data_AF-A0AA41Y7T9-F1
#
_entry.id   AF-A0AA41Y7T9-F1
#
_cell.length_a   1.000
_cell.length_b   1.000
_cell.length_c   1.000
_cell.angle_alpha   90.00
_cell.angle_beta   90.00
_cell.angle_gamma   90.00
#
_symmetry.space_group_name_H-M   'P 1'
#
loop_
_entity.id
_entity.type
_entity.pdbx_description
1 polymer ?
#
loop_
_entity_poly.entity_id
_entity_poly.type
_entity_poly.pdbx_seq_one_letter_code
_entity_poly.pdbx_strand_id
1 'polypeptide(L)'
;MDNITMNQIQDFLKLEQPMSQNPVRFSNIVLLLKAARKLTGRNIETGIYEMNEINEEDIVNGLYHSFQYVGLINYLILLEQLGSIFSPKQETICSSNGIFCALTDFSELEDELKVGAIVALRHSLTHKFGLATEKKKDRKKLQHKYILSIDRNSKIVEIPSNPWDGNYSDKSDGTSTTIFIKDLEELVENIYQTIKTMLDKNELIVKIDLDELYSRYTMTY
;
A
#
# COMPACT_ATOMS: atom_id res chain seq x y z
N MET A 1 3.15 12.46 22.36
CA MET A 1 3.62 11.23 23.01
C MET A 1 4.82 11.56 23.86
N ASP A 2 5.04 10.82 24.95
CA ASP A 2 6.31 10.92 25.69
C ASP A 2 7.45 10.26 24.90
N ASN A 3 8.71 10.52 25.30
CA ASN A 3 9.89 10.05 24.57
C ASN A 3 10.00 8.51 24.53
N ILE A 4 9.48 7.80 25.53
CA ILE A 4 9.57 6.33 25.60
C ILE A 4 8.62 5.72 24.58
N THR A 5 7.35 6.14 24.60
CA THR A 5 6.32 5.73 23.66
C THR A 5 6.74 6.06 22.23
N MET A 6 7.34 7.24 22.05
CA MET A 6 7.87 7.70 20.77
C MET A 6 8.94 6.75 20.21
N ASN A 7 9.95 6.40 21.01
CA ASN A 7 11.00 5.48 20.61
C ASN A 7 10.46 4.08 20.27
N GLN A 8 9.45 3.60 21.02
CA GLN A 8 8.81 2.32 20.76
C GLN A 8 8.05 2.32 19.42
N ILE A 9 7.33 3.40 19.09
CA ILE A 9 6.61 3.53 17.82
C ILE A 9 7.59 3.65 16.64
N GLN A 10 8.71 4.38 16.81
CA GLN A 10 9.72 4.48 15.76
C GLN A 10 10.27 3.12 15.34
N ASP A 11 10.41 2.18 16.27
CA ASP A 11 10.91 0.83 15.96
C ASP A 11 9.99 0.03 15.03
N PHE A 12 8.69 0.37 14.97
CA PHE A 12 7.77 -0.23 14.00
C PHE A 12 8.07 0.20 12.56
N LEU A 13 8.79 1.31 12.37
CA LEU A 13 9.13 1.88 11.06
C LEU A 13 10.63 1.84 10.74
N LYS A 14 11.49 1.36 11.63
CA LYS A 14 12.94 1.23 11.37
C LYS A 14 13.24 -0.01 10.53
N LEU A 15 14.06 0.14 9.50
CA LEU A 15 14.42 -0.97 8.61
C LEU A 15 15.33 -1.98 9.31
N GLU A 16 16.10 -1.53 10.29
CA GLU A 16 16.88 -2.37 11.19
C GLU A 16 15.93 -3.22 12.04
N GLN A 17 16.06 -4.54 11.93
CA GLN A 17 15.27 -5.51 12.67
C GLN A 17 16.21 -6.61 13.20
N PRO A 18 15.96 -7.21 14.37
CA PRO A 18 14.77 -7.06 15.23
C PRO A 18 14.67 -5.67 15.89
N MET A 19 13.51 -5.36 16.47
CA MET A 19 13.22 -4.06 17.07
C MET A 19 14.21 -3.74 18.20
N SER A 20 14.81 -2.55 18.20
CA SER A 20 15.84 -2.14 19.16
C SER A 20 15.35 -2.14 20.62
N GLN A 21 14.11 -1.71 20.85
CA GLN A 21 13.47 -1.67 22.16
C GLN A 21 12.94 -3.05 22.60
N ASN A 22 12.81 -4.00 21.67
CA ASN A 22 12.33 -5.35 21.95
C ASN A 22 12.95 -6.37 20.98
N PRO A 23 14.20 -6.83 21.23
CA PRO A 23 15.00 -7.57 20.25
C PRO A 23 14.50 -9.00 19.98
N VAL A 24 13.43 -9.45 20.63
CA VAL A 24 12.75 -10.73 20.32
C VAL A 24 11.58 -10.54 19.35
N ARG A 25 11.26 -9.30 18.96
CA ARG A 25 10.16 -8.96 18.07
C ARG A 25 10.64 -8.33 16.77
N PHE A 26 9.89 -8.61 15.71
CA PHE A 26 10.05 -8.03 14.38
C PHE A 26 8.80 -7.25 14.00
N SER A 27 8.95 -6.08 13.40
CA SER A 27 7.84 -5.28 12.89
C SER A 27 7.29 -5.88 11.59
N ASN A 28 6.01 -6.27 11.59
CA ASN A 28 5.33 -6.77 10.40
C ASN A 28 5.22 -5.69 9.31
N ILE A 29 5.18 -4.40 9.70
CA ILE A 29 5.17 -3.26 8.77
C ILE A 29 6.48 -3.24 7.97
N VAL A 30 7.61 -3.41 8.65
CA VAL A 30 8.95 -3.40 8.02
C VAL A 30 9.18 -4.65 7.20
N LEU A 31 8.75 -5.82 7.70
CA LEU A 31 8.81 -7.07 6.92
C LEU A 31 8.02 -6.96 5.62
N LEU A 32 6.82 -6.38 5.68
CA LEU A 32 5.96 -6.16 4.52
C LEU A 32 6.60 -5.19 3.52
N LEU A 33 7.17 -4.08 4.00
CA LEU A 33 7.89 -3.11 3.16
C LEU A 33 9.09 -3.74 2.45
N LYS A 34 9.94 -4.48 3.19
CA LYS A 34 11.12 -5.14 2.60
C LYS A 34 10.72 -6.19 1.56
N ALA A 35 9.67 -6.97 1.84
CA ALA A 35 9.14 -7.94 0.88
C ALA A 35 8.57 -7.26 -0.38
N ALA A 36 7.81 -6.17 -0.22
CA ALA A 36 7.30 -5.39 -1.34
C ALA A 36 8.44 -4.84 -2.21
N ARG A 37 9.46 -4.24 -1.59
CA ARG A 37 10.65 -3.72 -2.29
C ARG A 37 11.38 -4.81 -3.07
N LYS A 38 11.67 -5.94 -2.41
CA LYS A 38 12.31 -7.11 -3.05
C LYS A 38 11.54 -7.57 -4.29
N LEU A 39 10.23 -7.82 -4.15
CA LEU A 39 9.41 -8.40 -5.22
C LEU A 39 9.16 -7.46 -6.40
N THR A 40 9.26 -6.15 -6.16
CA THR A 40 9.08 -5.11 -7.18
C THR A 40 10.40 -4.64 -7.80
N GLY A 41 11.55 -5.19 -7.40
CA GLY A 41 12.85 -4.80 -7.95
C GLY A 41 13.37 -3.46 -7.42
N ARG A 42 12.96 -3.08 -6.21
CA ARG A 42 13.45 -1.90 -5.50
C ARG A 42 14.58 -2.25 -4.55
N ASN A 43 15.43 -1.27 -4.31
CA ASN A 43 16.42 -1.33 -3.25
C ASN A 43 15.73 -1.54 -1.90
N ILE A 44 16.14 -2.58 -1.16
CA ILE A 44 15.52 -2.96 0.11
C ILE A 44 15.66 -1.85 1.16
N GLU A 45 16.73 -1.06 1.11
CA GLU A 45 17.02 -0.01 2.09
C GLU A 45 16.40 1.33 1.67
N THR A 46 16.55 1.73 0.41
CA THR A 46 16.12 3.06 -0.06
C THR A 46 14.70 3.11 -0.61
N GLY A 47 14.15 1.98 -1.09
CA GLY A 47 12.87 1.93 -1.81
C GLY A 47 12.92 2.43 -3.26
N ILE A 48 14.09 2.87 -3.73
CA ILE A 48 14.30 3.32 -5.12
C ILE A 48 14.18 2.12 -6.05
N TYR A 49 13.45 2.28 -7.15
CA TYR A 49 13.35 1.26 -8.19
C TYR A 49 14.65 1.16 -8.98
N GLU A 50 15.34 0.04 -8.87
CA GLU A 50 16.68 -0.17 -9.44
C GLU A 50 16.72 -1.44 -10.32
N MET A 51 15.58 -2.13 -10.48
CA MET A 51 15.51 -3.46 -11.11
C MET A 51 16.42 -4.51 -10.44
N ASN A 52 16.83 -4.27 -9.19
CA ASN A 52 17.87 -5.05 -8.48
C ASN A 52 17.59 -6.54 -8.38
N GLU A 53 16.31 -6.94 -8.48
CA GLU A 53 15.83 -8.28 -8.14
C GLU A 53 15.04 -8.91 -9.28
N ILE A 54 15.19 -8.38 -10.50
CA ILE A 54 14.78 -9.11 -11.69
C ILE A 54 15.83 -10.20 -11.90
N ASN A 55 15.63 -11.35 -11.26
CA ASN A 55 16.45 -12.52 -11.48
C ASN A 55 16.06 -13.14 -12.83
N GLU A 56 17.05 -13.41 -13.69
CA GLU A 56 16.83 -14.14 -14.94
C GLU A 56 16.12 -15.48 -14.68
N GLU A 57 16.42 -16.13 -13.55
CA GLU A 57 15.75 -17.35 -13.12
C GLU A 57 14.23 -17.17 -12.93
N ASP A 58 13.79 -16.04 -12.39
CA ASP A 58 12.36 -15.76 -12.19
C ASP A 58 11.64 -15.54 -13.53
N ILE A 59 12.34 -14.99 -14.51
CA ILE A 59 11.83 -14.86 -15.88
C ILE A 59 11.74 -16.25 -16.52
N VAL A 60 12.81 -17.04 -16.44
CA VAL A 60 12.87 -18.41 -16.99
C VAL A 60 11.79 -19.30 -16.38
N ASN A 61 11.54 -19.17 -15.07
CA ASN A 61 10.52 -19.93 -14.36
C ASN A 61 9.10 -19.33 -14.51
N GLY A 62 8.93 -18.22 -15.22
CA GLY A 62 7.63 -17.56 -15.41
C GLY A 62 7.04 -16.94 -14.14
N LEU A 63 7.87 -16.66 -13.14
CA LEU A 63 7.47 -16.10 -11.83
C LEU A 63 7.49 -14.57 -11.80
N TYR A 64 8.13 -13.92 -12.78
CA TYR A 64 8.28 -12.46 -12.81
C TYR A 64 6.95 -11.72 -12.59
N HIS A 65 5.91 -12.02 -13.37
CA HIS A 65 4.61 -11.36 -13.22
C HIS A 65 3.94 -11.67 -11.88
N SER A 66 4.07 -12.91 -11.40
CA SER A 66 3.55 -13.32 -10.09
C SER A 66 4.20 -12.51 -8.96
N PHE A 67 5.51 -12.28 -9.02
CA PHE A 67 6.22 -11.49 -8.02
C PHE A 67 5.86 -10.01 -8.08
N GLN A 68 5.74 -9.41 -9.28
CA GLN A 68 5.24 -8.04 -9.41
C GLN A 68 3.83 -7.91 -8.81
N TYR A 69 2.97 -8.92 -9.03
CA TYR A 69 1.61 -8.94 -8.51
C TYR A 69 1.55 -9.04 -6.98
N VAL A 70 2.37 -9.93 -6.39
CA VAL A 70 2.48 -10.08 -4.93
C VAL A 70 3.16 -8.86 -4.29
N GLY A 71 4.14 -8.28 -4.96
CA GLY A 71 4.78 -7.03 -4.54
C GLY A 71 3.79 -5.88 -4.45
N LEU A 72 2.94 -5.69 -5.47
CA LEU A 72 1.84 -4.73 -5.45
C LEU A 72 0.85 -5.01 -4.31
N ILE A 73 0.47 -6.27 -4.10
CA ILE A 73 -0.38 -6.67 -2.97
C ILE A 73 0.24 -6.23 -1.64
N ASN A 74 1.54 -6.47 -1.45
CA ASN A 74 2.24 -6.09 -0.23
C ASN A 74 2.24 -4.57 -0.03
N TYR A 75 2.48 -3.78 -1.07
CA TYR A 75 2.36 -2.32 -0.99
C TYR A 75 0.94 -1.86 -0.63
N LEU A 76 -0.09 -2.48 -1.17
CA LEU A 76 -1.48 -2.14 -0.84
C LEU A 76 -1.86 -2.53 0.60
N ILE A 77 -1.34 -3.65 1.11
CA ILE A 77 -1.51 -4.02 2.53
C ILE A 77 -0.75 -3.03 3.41
N LEU A 78 0.47 -2.62 3.02
CA LEU A 78 1.27 -1.65 3.75
C LEU A 78 0.51 -0.32 3.85
N LEU A 79 -0.02 0.17 2.73
CA LEU A 79 -0.82 1.37 2.67
C LEU A 79 -2.05 1.31 3.61
N GLU A 80 -2.76 0.19 3.63
CA GLU A 80 -3.87 -0.06 4.56
C GLU A 80 -3.41 0.01 6.03
N GLN A 81 -2.28 -0.63 6.37
CA GLN A 81 -1.74 -0.61 7.73
C GLN A 81 -1.34 0.81 8.15
N LEU A 82 -0.64 1.54 7.28
CA LEU A 82 -0.16 2.89 7.57
C LEU A 82 -1.32 3.84 7.90
N GLY A 83 -2.38 3.87 7.09
CA GLY A 83 -3.53 4.76 7.37
C GLY A 83 -4.47 4.28 8.47
N SER A 84 -4.43 2.99 8.82
CA SER A 84 -5.17 2.45 9.97
C SER A 84 -4.47 2.76 11.30
N ILE A 85 -3.14 2.92 11.29
CA ILE A 85 -2.34 3.12 12.50
C ILE A 85 -2.03 4.59 12.73
N PHE A 86 -1.69 5.34 11.68
CA PHE A 86 -1.17 6.70 11.79
C PHE A 86 -2.17 7.73 11.26
N SER A 87 -2.19 8.91 11.89
CA SER A 87 -2.90 10.10 11.44
C SER A 87 -2.03 11.34 11.68
N PRO A 88 -2.12 12.39 10.87
CA PRO A 88 -1.63 13.71 11.23
C PRO A 88 -2.32 14.22 12.51
N LYS A 89 -1.61 15.04 13.30
CA LYS A 89 -2.22 15.84 14.36
C LYS A 89 -3.02 16.98 13.73
N GLN A 90 -4.32 16.75 13.56
CA GLN A 90 -5.26 17.73 13.01
C GLN A 90 -6.62 17.63 13.73
N GLU A 91 -7.51 18.59 13.50
CA GLU A 91 -8.81 18.66 14.19
C GLU A 91 -9.72 17.46 13.91
N THR A 92 -9.69 16.92 12.69
CA THR A 92 -10.51 15.78 12.28
C THR A 92 -9.65 14.60 11.86
N ILE A 93 -9.76 13.48 12.58
CA ILE A 93 -9.06 12.23 12.26
C ILE A 93 -9.86 11.47 11.20
N CYS A 94 -9.20 11.02 10.12
CA CYS A 94 -9.83 10.14 9.16
C CYS A 94 -10.22 8.79 9.80
N SER A 95 -11.49 8.43 9.67
CA SER A 95 -12.12 7.22 10.23
C SER A 95 -12.65 6.25 9.16
N SER A 96 -12.24 6.44 7.91
CA SER A 96 -12.56 5.53 6.79
C SER A 96 -11.67 4.27 6.81
N ASN A 97 -11.60 3.55 5.69
CA ASN A 97 -10.65 2.45 5.50
C ASN A 97 -9.19 2.96 5.48
N GLY A 98 -8.24 2.09 5.83
CA GLY A 98 -6.84 2.46 6.01
C GLY A 98 -6.21 3.04 4.75
N ILE A 99 -6.46 2.46 3.58
CA ILE A 99 -5.97 3.00 2.30
C ILE A 99 -6.51 4.39 2.05
N PHE A 100 -7.81 4.62 2.24
CA PHE A 100 -8.41 5.93 2.06
C PHE A 100 -7.73 6.96 2.97
N CYS A 101 -7.61 6.65 4.27
CA CYS A 101 -6.97 7.55 5.21
C CYS A 101 -5.50 7.80 4.87
N ALA A 102 -4.75 6.77 4.46
CA ALA A 102 -3.34 6.95 4.10
C ALA A 102 -3.17 7.89 2.90
N LEU A 103 -4.03 7.74 1.88
CA LEU A 103 -3.98 8.55 0.67
C LEU A 103 -4.42 10.00 0.94
N THR A 104 -5.48 10.21 1.71
CA THR A 104 -5.97 11.57 2.00
C THR A 104 -5.10 12.32 3.01
N ASP A 105 -4.54 11.61 3.99
CA ASP A 105 -3.81 12.25 5.09
C ASP A 105 -2.33 12.50 4.76
N PHE A 106 -1.73 11.70 3.85
CA PHE A 106 -0.28 11.72 3.61
C PHE A 106 0.11 11.87 2.13
N SER A 107 -0.84 12.17 1.24
CA SER A 107 -0.54 12.38 -0.18
C SER A 107 -1.42 13.44 -0.84
N GLU A 108 -1.08 13.79 -2.09
CA GLU A 108 -1.86 14.72 -2.92
C GLU A 108 -2.99 14.04 -3.71
N LEU A 109 -3.21 12.72 -3.53
CA LEU A 109 -4.25 11.98 -4.24
C LEU A 109 -5.61 12.12 -3.54
N GLU A 110 -6.28 13.24 -3.78
CA GLU A 110 -7.56 13.58 -3.12
C GLU A 110 -8.82 13.09 -3.88
N ASP A 111 -8.68 12.68 -5.14
CA ASP A 111 -9.82 12.24 -5.98
C ASP A 111 -10.43 10.94 -5.43
N GLU A 112 -11.62 11.05 -4.81
CA GLU A 112 -12.33 9.94 -4.18
C GLU A 112 -12.57 8.75 -5.13
N LEU A 113 -12.75 8.99 -6.43
CA LEU A 113 -12.98 7.92 -7.39
C LEU A 113 -11.69 7.14 -7.65
N LYS A 114 -10.55 7.83 -7.73
CA LYS A 114 -9.22 7.19 -7.85
C LYS A 114 -8.84 6.45 -6.58
N VAL A 115 -9.08 7.06 -5.42
CA VAL A 115 -8.87 6.40 -4.12
C VAL A 115 -9.76 5.16 -4.01
N GLY A 116 -11.04 5.28 -4.37
CA GLY A 116 -12.00 4.17 -4.40
C GLY A 116 -11.55 3.03 -5.32
N ALA A 117 -10.96 3.36 -6.47
CA ALA A 117 -10.39 2.38 -7.39
C ALA A 117 -9.21 1.61 -6.76
N ILE A 118 -8.34 2.27 -6.00
CA ILE A 118 -7.21 1.62 -5.30
C ILE A 118 -7.73 0.70 -4.17
N VAL A 119 -8.72 1.16 -3.40
CA VAL A 119 -9.37 0.34 -2.36
C VAL A 119 -10.03 -0.90 -2.96
N ALA A 120 -10.72 -0.74 -4.08
CA ALA A 120 -11.36 -1.85 -4.80
C ALA A 120 -10.32 -2.80 -5.41
N LEU A 121 -9.19 -2.29 -5.89
CA LEU A 121 -8.08 -3.10 -6.40
C LEU A 121 -7.50 -3.96 -5.28
N ARG A 122 -7.18 -3.36 -4.12
CA ARG A 122 -6.67 -4.11 -2.96
C ARG A 122 -7.58 -5.27 -2.62
N HIS A 123 -8.90 -5.04 -2.53
CA HIS A 123 -9.85 -6.11 -2.25
C HIS A 123 -9.87 -7.21 -3.33
N SER A 124 -9.83 -6.83 -4.61
CA SER A 124 -9.83 -7.81 -5.71
C SER A 124 -8.57 -8.68 -5.68
N LEU A 125 -7.41 -8.07 -5.45
CA LEU A 125 -6.14 -8.76 -5.40
C LEU A 125 -6.01 -9.67 -4.15
N THR A 126 -6.30 -9.16 -2.95
CA THR A 126 -6.06 -9.92 -1.71
C THR A 126 -7.06 -11.04 -1.47
N HIS A 127 -8.30 -10.91 -1.95
CA HIS A 127 -9.34 -11.91 -1.69
C HIS A 127 -9.57 -12.87 -2.86
N LYS A 128 -9.22 -12.46 -4.08
CA LYS A 128 -9.53 -13.23 -5.30
C LYS A 128 -8.35 -13.39 -6.24
N PHE A 129 -7.23 -12.70 -5.99
CA PHE A 129 -6.09 -12.64 -6.91
C PHE A 129 -6.54 -12.27 -8.34
N GLY A 130 -7.46 -11.30 -8.44
CA GLY A 130 -8.16 -10.96 -9.67
C GLY A 130 -8.08 -9.47 -10.03
N LEU A 131 -8.43 -9.17 -11.28
CA LEU A 131 -8.44 -7.80 -11.86
C LEU A 131 -9.85 -7.30 -12.17
N ALA A 132 -10.88 -7.92 -11.60
CA ALA A 132 -12.25 -7.43 -11.75
C ALA A 132 -12.98 -7.58 -10.42
N THR A 133 -13.70 -6.53 -10.04
CA THR A 133 -14.53 -6.56 -8.84
C THR A 133 -15.80 -7.34 -9.09
N GLU A 134 -16.42 -7.82 -8.01
CA GLU A 134 -17.77 -8.39 -8.07
C GLU A 134 -18.79 -7.33 -8.51
N LYS A 135 -19.81 -7.74 -9.27
CA LYS A 135 -20.92 -6.87 -9.64
C LYS A 135 -21.67 -6.40 -8.40
N LYS A 136 -21.72 -5.08 -8.16
CA LYS A 136 -22.41 -4.50 -6.99
C LYS A 136 -23.61 -3.68 -7.43
N LYS A 137 -24.79 -3.99 -6.88
CA LYS A 137 -26.02 -3.23 -7.15
C LYS A 137 -25.93 -1.79 -6.61
N ASP A 138 -25.36 -1.63 -5.41
CA ASP A 138 -25.45 -0.37 -4.65
C ASP A 138 -24.13 0.41 -4.57
N ARG A 139 -23.02 -0.13 -5.09
CA ARG A 139 -21.68 0.47 -4.99
C ARG A 139 -20.96 0.53 -6.33
N LYS A 140 -21.61 1.18 -7.32
CA LYS A 140 -21.07 1.33 -8.68
C LYS A 140 -19.70 2.03 -8.72
N LYS A 141 -19.42 2.95 -7.77
CA LYS A 141 -18.13 3.63 -7.64
C LYS A 141 -16.95 2.72 -7.29
N LEU A 142 -17.22 1.50 -6.81
CA LEU A 142 -16.20 0.49 -6.49
C LEU A 142 -16.21 -0.65 -7.51
N GLN A 143 -16.88 -0.46 -8.64
CA GLN A 143 -17.00 -1.46 -9.67
C GLN A 143 -15.99 -1.18 -10.78
N HIS A 144 -14.96 -2.01 -10.85
CA HIS A 144 -13.85 -1.83 -11.76
C HIS A 144 -13.43 -3.17 -12.35
N LYS A 145 -12.97 -3.11 -13.59
CA LYS A 145 -11.99 -4.06 -14.12
C LYS A 145 -10.71 -3.30 -14.39
N TYR A 146 -9.58 -3.94 -14.21
CA TYR A 146 -8.28 -3.28 -14.13
C TYR A 146 -7.33 -3.69 -15.24
N ILE A 147 -6.56 -2.71 -15.69
CA ILE A 147 -5.30 -2.91 -16.39
C ILE A 147 -4.20 -2.49 -15.43
N LEU A 148 -3.23 -3.36 -15.20
CA LEU A 148 -2.02 -3.01 -14.48
C LEU A 148 -0.94 -2.65 -15.50
N SER A 149 -0.58 -1.37 -15.55
CA SER A 149 0.47 -0.88 -16.44
C SER A 149 1.80 -0.82 -15.70
N ILE A 150 2.84 -1.37 -16.34
CA ILE A 150 4.23 -1.28 -15.87
C ILE A 150 4.94 0.00 -16.36
N ASP A 151 4.27 0.78 -17.20
CA ASP A 151 4.81 2.02 -17.75
C ASP A 151 4.71 3.13 -16.73
N ARG A 152 5.66 4.07 -16.80
CA ARG A 152 5.63 5.28 -16.00
C ARG A 152 4.61 6.26 -16.57
N ASN A 153 3.86 6.91 -15.70
CA ASN A 153 2.88 7.92 -16.07
C ASN A 153 2.80 9.02 -15.01
N SER A 154 2.42 10.23 -15.43
CA SER A 154 2.16 11.33 -14.48
C SER A 154 0.90 11.08 -13.64
N LYS A 155 0.03 10.16 -14.07
CA LYS A 155 -1.14 9.69 -13.32
C LYS A 155 -0.81 8.37 -12.64
N ILE A 156 -1.36 8.17 -11.44
CA ILE A 156 -1.31 6.88 -10.72
C ILE A 156 -2.50 6.00 -11.13
N VAL A 157 -3.66 6.62 -11.33
CA VAL A 157 -4.91 5.97 -11.73
C VAL A 157 -5.51 6.73 -12.90
N GLU A 158 -5.86 6.01 -13.95
CA GLU A 158 -6.66 6.50 -15.07
C GLU A 158 -8.05 5.85 -15.07
N ILE A 159 -9.07 6.68 -14.84
CA ILE A 159 -10.46 6.27 -14.93
C ILE A 159 -10.91 6.35 -16.40
N PRO A 160 -11.53 5.31 -16.96
CA PRO A 160 -11.99 5.33 -18.34
C PRO A 160 -13.15 6.31 -18.51
N SER A 161 -13.31 6.87 -19.71
CA SER A 161 -14.44 7.74 -20.02
C SER A 161 -15.80 7.04 -19.85
N ASN A 162 -15.84 5.73 -20.13
CA ASN A 162 -17.00 4.87 -19.92
C ASN A 162 -16.68 3.83 -18.84
N PRO A 163 -17.14 3.99 -17.59
CA PRO A 163 -16.88 3.03 -16.52
C PRO A 163 -17.47 1.65 -16.79
N TRP A 164 -16.76 0.60 -16.39
CA TRP A 164 -17.27 -0.77 -16.51
C TRP A 164 -18.54 -1.00 -15.68
N ASP A 165 -19.55 -1.56 -16.33
CA ASP A 165 -20.89 -1.77 -15.79
C ASP A 165 -21.05 -3.11 -15.05
N GLY A 166 -19.98 -3.88 -14.90
CA GLY A 166 -19.98 -5.18 -14.24
C GLY A 166 -20.38 -6.32 -15.16
N ASN A 167 -20.47 -6.07 -16.47
CA ASN A 167 -20.67 -7.10 -17.46
C ASN A 167 -19.36 -7.84 -17.77
N TYR A 168 -19.23 -9.07 -17.27
CA TYR A 168 -18.05 -9.91 -17.49
C TYR A 168 -17.84 -10.35 -18.94
N SER A 169 -18.84 -10.22 -19.82
CA SER A 169 -18.65 -10.47 -21.26
C SER A 169 -17.90 -9.35 -21.96
N ASP A 170 -17.83 -8.15 -21.38
CA ASP A 170 -17.02 -7.05 -21.89
C ASP A 170 -15.53 -7.26 -21.61
N LYS A 171 -14.79 -7.67 -22.65
CA LYS A 171 -13.34 -7.85 -22.65
C LYS A 171 -12.56 -6.67 -23.21
N SER A 172 -13.22 -5.55 -23.52
CA SER A 172 -12.55 -4.37 -24.07
C SER A 172 -11.73 -3.64 -23.01
N ASP A 173 -10.63 -3.02 -23.41
CA ASP A 173 -9.82 -2.21 -22.50
C ASP A 173 -10.44 -0.82 -22.24
N GLY A 174 -11.33 -0.36 -23.13
CA GLY A 174 -11.91 0.99 -23.08
C GLY A 174 -12.80 1.28 -21.87
N THR A 175 -13.18 0.26 -21.10
CA THR A 175 -13.93 0.40 -19.84
C THR A 175 -13.11 0.00 -18.60
N SER A 176 -11.82 -0.31 -18.79
CA SER A 176 -10.90 -0.68 -17.71
C SER A 176 -10.33 0.55 -17.01
N THR A 177 -10.20 0.47 -15.69
CA THR A 177 -9.39 1.39 -14.90
C THR A 177 -7.92 0.99 -14.98
N THR A 178 -7.06 1.91 -15.41
CA THR A 178 -5.62 1.63 -15.50
C THR A 178 -4.93 2.09 -14.23
N ILE A 179 -4.13 1.21 -13.64
CA ILE A 179 -3.26 1.49 -12.50
C ILE A 179 -1.82 1.45 -12.99
N PHE A 180 -1.12 2.57 -12.88
CA PHE A 180 0.30 2.64 -13.21
C PHE A 180 1.10 2.19 -11.98
N ILE A 181 1.53 0.93 -12.00
CA ILE A 181 1.95 0.24 -10.78
C ILE A 181 3.19 0.88 -10.16
N LYS A 182 4.16 1.28 -10.98
CA LYS A 182 5.41 1.88 -10.48
C LYS A 182 5.16 3.21 -9.78
N ASP A 183 4.21 3.98 -10.31
CA ASP A 183 3.82 5.29 -9.76
C ASP A 183 2.98 5.14 -8.49
N LEU A 184 2.14 4.09 -8.42
CA LEU A 184 1.42 3.74 -7.18
C LEU A 184 2.39 3.27 -6.08
N GLU A 185 3.33 2.39 -6.40
CA GLU A 185 4.35 1.93 -5.45
C GLU A 185 5.20 3.09 -4.93
N GLU A 186 5.61 4.01 -5.81
CA GLU A 186 6.37 5.20 -5.43
C GLU A 186 5.55 6.13 -4.53
N LEU A 187 4.24 6.26 -4.77
CA LEU A 187 3.34 6.95 -3.86
C LEU A 187 3.34 6.32 -2.46
N VAL A 188 3.28 4.98 -2.36
CA VAL A 188 3.30 4.29 -1.06
C VAL A 188 4.63 4.48 -0.35
N GLU A 189 5.76 4.41 -1.07
CA GLU A 189 7.09 4.73 -0.51
C GLU A 189 7.15 6.16 0.02
N ASN A 190 6.64 7.14 -0.73
CA ASN A 190 6.57 8.53 -0.30
C ASN A 190 5.71 8.71 0.95
N ILE A 191 4.54 8.06 1.02
CA ILE A 191 3.67 8.07 2.20
C ILE A 191 4.41 7.51 3.42
N TYR A 192 5.13 6.40 3.26
CA TYR A 192 5.93 5.83 4.35
C TYR A 192 7.03 6.80 4.84
N GLN A 193 7.72 7.49 3.93
CA GLN A 193 8.72 8.51 4.32
C GLN A 193 8.08 9.74 4.99
N THR A 194 6.92 10.19 4.51
CA THR A 194 6.14 11.27 5.12
C THR A 194 5.79 10.90 6.56
N ILE A 195 5.25 9.70 6.79
CA ILE A 195 4.91 9.21 8.13
C ILE A 195 6.15 9.17 9.02
N LYS A 196 7.30 8.65 8.56
CA LYS A 196 8.54 8.67 9.36
C LYS A 196 8.97 10.09 9.74
N THR A 197 8.94 11.00 8.77
CA THR A 197 9.33 12.40 8.98
C THR A 197 8.41 13.11 9.98
N MET A 198 7.10 12.89 9.87
CA MET A 198 6.11 13.44 10.80
C MET A 198 6.20 12.78 12.18
N LEU A 199 6.52 11.49 12.24
CA LEU A 199 6.79 10.79 13.48
C LEU A 199 7.95 11.50 14.17
N ASP A 200 9.12 11.66 13.53
CA ASP A 200 10.30 12.29 14.12
C ASP A 200 10.05 13.73 14.64
N LYS A 201 9.11 14.45 14.03
CA LYS A 201 8.66 15.78 14.47
C LYS A 201 7.57 15.77 15.54
N ASN A 202 7.10 14.59 15.96
CA ASN A 202 5.95 14.39 16.83
C ASN A 202 4.70 15.09 16.29
N GLU A 203 4.46 14.98 14.97
CA GLU A 203 3.31 15.54 14.25
C GLU A 203 2.23 14.48 13.96
N LEU A 204 2.41 13.25 14.44
CA LEU A 204 1.45 12.15 14.27
C LEU A 204 0.67 11.81 15.54
N ILE A 205 -0.51 11.23 15.32
CA ILE A 205 -1.34 10.49 16.26
C ILE A 205 -1.24 9.00 15.87
N VAL A 206 -1.06 8.13 16.85
CA VAL A 206 -1.27 6.70 16.68
C VAL A 206 -2.70 6.38 17.09
N LYS A 207 -3.49 5.83 16.16
CA LYS A 207 -4.94 5.58 16.30
C LYS A 207 -5.28 4.41 17.22
N ILE A 208 -4.29 3.57 17.53
CA ILE A 208 -4.41 2.39 18.39
C ILE A 208 -3.40 2.48 19.53
N ASP A 209 -3.68 1.80 20.64
CA ASP A 209 -2.73 1.75 21.74
C ASP A 209 -1.52 0.86 21.42
N LEU A 210 -0.49 0.97 22.25
CA LEU A 210 0.78 0.30 22.04
C LEU A 210 0.65 -1.23 22.17
N ASP A 211 -0.22 -1.72 23.07
CA ASP A 211 -0.41 -3.15 23.29
C ASP A 211 -1.09 -3.81 22.09
N GLU A 212 -2.09 -3.14 21.52
CA GLU A 212 -2.72 -3.53 20.25
C GLU A 212 -1.71 -3.50 19.11
N LEU A 213 -0.87 -2.45 19.03
CA LEU A 213 0.16 -2.32 17.99
C LEU A 213 1.15 -3.49 18.03
N TYR A 214 1.67 -3.84 19.22
CA TYR A 214 2.53 -5.02 19.38
C TYR A 214 1.81 -6.32 19.04
N SER A 215 0.56 -6.48 19.48
CA SER A 215 -0.21 -7.72 19.26
C SER A 215 -0.52 -7.98 17.79
N ARG A 216 -0.85 -6.93 17.04
CA ARG A 216 -1.27 -7.04 15.63
C ARG A 216 -0.11 -6.97 14.64
N TYR A 217 0.91 -6.17 14.94
CA TYR A 217 1.92 -5.77 13.95
C TYR A 217 3.35 -6.15 14.34
N THR A 218 3.51 -7.11 15.23
CA THR A 218 4.81 -7.77 15.43
C THR A 218 4.71 -9.29 15.39
N MET A 219 5.85 -9.93 15.18
CA MET A 219 6.00 -11.38 15.34
C MET A 219 7.26 -11.72 16.14
N THR A 220 7.28 -12.92 16.70
CA THR A 220 8.42 -13.53 17.40
C THR A 220 8.81 -14.81 16.68
N TYR A 221 10.10 -15.13 16.60
CA TYR A 221 10.64 -16.40 16.09
C TYR A 221 11.31 -17.19 17.20
#